data_AF-A0A7W0ZZ51-F1
#
_entry.id   AF-A0A7W0ZZ51-F1
#
_cell.length_a   1.000
_cell.length_b   1.000
_cell.length_c   1.000
_cell.angle_alpha   90.00
_cell.angle_beta   90.00
_cell.angle_gamma   90.00
#
_symmetry.space_group_name_H-M   'P 1'
#
loop_
_entity.id
_entity.type
_entity.pdbx_description
1 polymer ?
#
loop_
_entity_poly.entity_id
_entity_poly.type
_entity_poly.pdbx_seq_one_letter_code
_entity_poly.pdbx_strand_id
1 'polypeptide(L)'
;MRFAVIVILAACAPPPARPATITDAPDTLPADAQRRYTIWLGGSQVGTAAETERWSSAGVVLRRTEALQFLRAEAQVALTTTIEIHASRALVPSLVRWSEVGGIERRGEATRDSRGWHVVIGSTRTTLPASALPAELVPLVLRRDGGYHGAVFLPARGFIAGSGRVESVAPSRYVARLVLDAGPVVEATIDIGADGSPARVVDGEGVIAMRATDAQALAPFPLVDLIAATSIPLTGTPSHRIALTGDLALPALPGQAAMPSATNLELELSPSLPGDLPAGDHGADRSSDITALVVGVRARIAPDLGAGMSSARDVAAATAGDCTTFALAYAALATRAGIPTRVVTGLRIDGDHLIRHRWAVSWTGRAWIAVDAAFGAAPAGGDLIGLAIHDADDAGLIAGEAALTHVRGAAWR
;
A
#
# COMPACT_ATOMS: atom_id res chain seq x y z
N MET A 1 0.60 16.92 1.04
CA MET A 1 0.62 16.70 -0.43
C MET A 1 1.59 15.57 -0.76
N ARG A 2 1.26 14.30 -0.50
CA ARG A 2 2.15 13.16 -0.83
C ARG A 2 1.33 11.94 -1.21
N PHE A 3 1.90 11.21 -2.16
CA PHE A 3 1.29 10.22 -3.05
C PHE A 3 1.16 8.85 -2.41
N ALA A 4 0.28 8.02 -2.99
CA ALA A 4 -0.01 6.64 -2.61
C ALA A 4 1.27 5.79 -2.48
N VAL A 5 1.38 5.04 -1.37
CA VAL A 5 2.56 4.24 -1.03
C VAL A 5 2.12 2.86 -0.57
N ILE A 6 2.81 1.87 -1.13
CA ILE A 6 2.38 0.50 -1.37
C ILE A 6 3.33 -0.47 -0.71
N VAL A 7 2.83 -1.47 0.06
CA VAL A 7 3.65 -2.26 0.99
C VAL A 7 3.08 -3.70 1.31
N ILE A 8 3.75 -4.90 1.11
CA ILE A 8 3.97 -6.02 2.13
C ILE A 8 5.04 -7.20 1.85
N LEU A 9 5.20 -8.24 2.73
CA LEU A 9 6.34 -8.97 3.43
C LEU A 9 6.81 -10.39 2.96
N ALA A 10 7.86 -10.95 3.62
CA ALA A 10 8.69 -12.12 3.27
C ALA A 10 8.32 -13.48 3.92
N ALA A 11 8.75 -14.58 3.29
CA ALA A 11 8.82 -15.96 3.84
C ALA A 11 10.22 -16.60 3.62
N CYS A 12 10.58 -17.54 4.50
CA CYS A 12 11.92 -18.11 4.74
C CYS A 12 12.68 -18.67 3.52
N ALA A 13 14.01 -18.50 3.54
CA ALA A 13 14.94 -18.76 2.44
C ALA A 13 15.49 -20.22 2.38
N PRO A 14 15.70 -20.79 1.18
CA PRO A 14 16.74 -21.79 0.91
C PRO A 14 18.14 -21.12 0.90
N PRO A 15 19.27 -21.87 0.92
CA PRO A 15 20.60 -21.33 1.18
C PRO A 15 20.98 -20.19 0.22
N PRO A 16 21.86 -19.25 0.65
CA PRO A 16 22.14 -18.03 -0.09
C PRO A 16 22.70 -18.36 -1.48
N ALA A 17 21.97 -17.96 -2.52
CA ALA A 17 22.59 -17.75 -3.82
C ALA A 17 23.66 -16.66 -3.65
N ARG A 18 24.83 -16.89 -4.25
CA ARG A 18 25.98 -15.97 -4.24
C ARG A 18 25.51 -14.53 -4.48
N PRO A 19 26.04 -13.52 -3.74
CA PRO A 19 25.80 -12.13 -4.10
C PRO A 19 26.20 -11.94 -5.56
N ALA A 20 25.31 -11.33 -6.36
CA ALA A 20 25.59 -11.01 -7.74
C ALA A 20 26.79 -10.04 -7.76
N THR A 21 27.98 -10.58 -8.01
CA THR A 21 29.14 -9.78 -8.39
C THR A 21 28.77 -9.05 -9.66
N ILE A 22 28.87 -7.72 -9.64
CA ILE A 22 28.76 -6.86 -10.82
C ILE A 22 29.83 -7.34 -11.80
N THR A 23 29.45 -8.15 -12.79
CA THR A 23 30.40 -8.70 -13.76
C THR A 23 29.87 -8.50 -15.18
N ASP A 24 30.80 -7.96 -15.98
CA ASP A 24 30.87 -7.66 -17.42
C ASP A 24 29.75 -6.84 -18.08
N ALA A 25 30.17 -5.69 -18.64
CA ALA A 25 29.35 -4.91 -19.55
C ALA A 25 29.06 -5.73 -20.82
N PRO A 26 27.83 -5.68 -21.37
CA PRO A 26 27.51 -6.43 -22.58
C PRO A 26 28.42 -5.97 -23.72
N ASP A 27 28.96 -6.88 -24.54
CA ASP A 27 29.89 -6.54 -25.63
C ASP A 27 29.23 -5.65 -26.69
N THR A 28 27.96 -5.91 -27.00
CA THR A 28 27.12 -5.11 -27.90
C THR A 28 26.24 -4.14 -27.11
N LEU A 29 26.03 -2.94 -27.66
CA LEU A 29 25.09 -1.98 -27.07
C LEU A 29 23.66 -2.48 -27.30
N PRO A 30 22.82 -2.56 -26.24
CA PRO A 30 21.39 -2.81 -26.42
C PRO A 30 20.74 -1.70 -27.26
N ALA A 31 19.63 -2.02 -27.92
CA ALA A 31 18.87 -1.04 -28.68
C ALA A 31 18.14 -0.06 -27.73
N ASP A 32 17.98 1.18 -28.19
CA ASP A 32 17.08 2.14 -27.55
C ASP A 32 15.65 1.58 -27.54
N ALA A 33 14.91 1.90 -26.47
CA ALA A 33 13.54 1.46 -26.32
C ALA A 33 12.65 2.55 -25.74
N GLN A 34 11.41 2.57 -26.20
CA GLN A 34 10.34 3.41 -25.67
C GLN A 34 9.12 2.54 -25.36
N ARG A 35 8.53 2.77 -24.19
CA ARG A 35 7.42 1.99 -23.68
C ARG A 35 6.36 2.90 -23.10
N ARG A 36 5.10 2.51 -23.27
CA ARG A 36 3.93 3.19 -22.72
C ARG A 36 3.18 2.26 -21.79
N TYR A 37 2.56 2.86 -20.79
CA TYR A 37 1.71 2.16 -19.84
C TYR A 37 0.44 2.96 -19.57
N THR A 38 -0.65 2.25 -19.30
CA THR A 38 -1.81 2.79 -18.61
C THR A 38 -1.72 2.41 -17.13
N ILE A 39 -2.17 3.30 -16.24
CA ILE A 39 -2.14 3.13 -14.79
C ILE A 39 -3.59 3.06 -14.31
N TRP A 40 -3.89 2.03 -13.54
CA TRP A 40 -5.24 1.70 -13.08
C TRP A 40 -5.30 1.58 -11.57
N LEU A 41 -6.43 1.94 -10.99
CA LEU A 41 -6.75 1.75 -9.57
C LEU A 41 -8.23 1.39 -9.44
N GLY A 42 -8.49 0.29 -8.72
CA GLY A 42 -9.82 -0.35 -8.58
C GLY A 42 -10.66 -0.37 -9.87
N GLY A 43 -10.05 -0.87 -10.94
CA GLY A 43 -10.70 -1.09 -12.24
C GLY A 43 -10.83 0.15 -13.13
N SER A 44 -10.45 1.33 -12.63
CA SER A 44 -10.51 2.59 -13.40
C SER A 44 -9.12 3.06 -13.81
N GLN A 45 -8.99 3.60 -15.02
CA GLN A 45 -7.75 4.22 -15.45
C GLN A 45 -7.60 5.57 -14.74
N VAL A 46 -6.47 5.76 -14.05
CA VAL A 46 -6.14 6.96 -13.28
C VAL A 46 -4.91 7.69 -13.83
N GLY A 47 -4.28 7.15 -14.87
CA GLY A 47 -3.10 7.77 -15.45
C GLY A 47 -2.41 6.95 -16.53
N THR A 48 -1.24 7.42 -16.92
CA THR A 48 -0.35 6.76 -17.89
C THR A 48 1.11 6.94 -17.48
N ALA A 49 1.98 6.10 -18.05
CA ALA A 49 3.42 6.30 -17.96
C ALA A 49 4.09 6.17 -19.32
N ALA A 50 5.17 6.91 -19.50
CA ALA A 50 6.10 6.76 -20.61
C ALA A 50 7.48 6.46 -20.05
N GLU A 51 8.15 5.47 -20.62
CA GLU A 51 9.49 5.08 -20.24
C GLU A 51 10.40 5.06 -21.48
N THR A 52 11.58 5.63 -21.37
CA THR A 52 12.60 5.63 -22.41
C THR A 52 13.91 5.10 -21.86
N GLU A 53 14.53 4.21 -22.63
CA GLU A 53 15.83 3.60 -22.39
C GLU A 53 16.72 4.02 -23.57
N ARG A 54 17.76 4.81 -23.30
CA ARG A 54 18.70 5.30 -24.32
C ARG A 54 20.12 4.82 -24.02
N TRP A 55 20.68 4.02 -24.92
CA TRP A 55 22.01 3.44 -24.77
C TRP A 55 23.06 4.21 -25.55
N SER A 56 24.26 4.27 -24.97
CA SER A 56 25.44 4.87 -25.57
C SER A 56 26.68 4.12 -25.10
N SER A 57 27.84 4.47 -25.66
CA SER A 57 29.13 3.95 -25.17
C SER A 57 29.39 4.28 -23.69
N ALA A 58 28.82 5.37 -23.17
CA ALA A 58 28.94 5.77 -21.77
C ALA A 58 28.03 4.96 -20.82
N GLY A 59 26.98 4.32 -21.33
CA GLY A 59 25.99 3.60 -20.54
C GLY A 59 24.55 3.87 -20.99
N VAL A 60 23.62 3.83 -20.05
CA VAL A 60 22.19 3.99 -20.29
C VAL A 60 21.63 5.20 -19.53
N VAL A 61 20.77 5.95 -20.20
CA VAL A 61 19.87 6.92 -19.57
C VAL A 61 18.47 6.32 -19.59
N LEU A 62 17.95 5.98 -18.41
CA LEU A 62 16.58 5.56 -18.21
C LEU A 62 15.76 6.77 -17.74
N ARG A 63 14.63 7.02 -18.37
CA ARG A 63 13.69 8.06 -17.93
C ARG A 63 12.29 7.50 -17.90
N ARG A 64 11.58 7.72 -16.79
CA ARG A 64 10.18 7.37 -16.61
C ARG A 64 9.39 8.62 -16.23
N THR A 65 8.33 8.89 -16.97
CA THR A 65 7.37 9.96 -16.66
C THR A 65 5.99 9.35 -16.46
N GLU A 66 5.40 9.56 -15.30
CA GLU A 66 4.04 9.15 -14.95
C GLU A 66 3.15 10.38 -14.90
N ALA A 67 1.98 10.30 -15.51
CA ALA A 67 0.96 11.35 -15.50
C ALA A 67 -0.33 10.76 -14.92
N LEU A 68 -0.70 11.16 -13.71
CA LEU A 68 -1.92 10.76 -13.02
C LEU A 68 -2.96 11.87 -13.10
N GLN A 69 -4.22 11.50 -13.31
CA GLN A 69 -5.37 12.39 -13.32
C GLN A 69 -6.57 11.70 -12.68
N PHE A 70 -7.12 12.29 -11.62
CA PHE A 70 -8.28 11.77 -10.89
C PHE A 70 -8.99 12.91 -10.14
N LEU A 71 -10.18 12.64 -9.61
CA LEU A 71 -10.89 13.54 -8.71
C LEU A 71 -10.60 13.15 -7.26
N ARG A 72 -10.56 14.16 -6.40
CA ARG A 72 -10.58 13.99 -4.95
C ARG A 72 -11.72 14.84 -4.41
N ALA A 73 -12.85 14.21 -4.13
CA ALA A 73 -14.13 14.90 -4.02
C ALA A 73 -14.39 15.70 -5.32
N GLU A 74 -14.70 16.99 -5.22
CA GLU A 74 -14.99 17.84 -6.39
C GLU A 74 -13.72 18.39 -7.09
N ALA A 75 -12.53 18.18 -6.52
CA ALA A 75 -11.30 18.76 -7.05
C ALA A 75 -10.58 17.81 -8.00
N GLN A 76 -10.31 18.27 -9.22
CA GLN A 76 -9.41 17.57 -10.13
C GLN A 76 -7.97 17.68 -9.64
N VAL A 77 -7.32 16.52 -9.52
CA VAL A 77 -5.91 16.38 -9.21
C VAL A 77 -5.19 15.88 -10.46
N ALA A 78 -4.18 16.62 -10.89
CA ALA A 78 -3.25 16.20 -11.92
C ALA A 78 -1.84 16.17 -11.34
N LEU A 79 -1.14 15.06 -11.52
CA LEU A 79 0.25 14.89 -11.09
C LEU A 79 1.09 14.41 -12.26
N THR A 80 2.25 15.03 -12.47
CA THR A 80 3.31 14.47 -13.30
C THR A 80 4.56 14.18 -12.47
N THR A 81 4.97 12.93 -12.39
CA THR A 81 6.23 12.49 -11.77
C THR A 81 7.22 12.11 -12.86
N THR A 82 8.46 12.58 -12.77
CA THR A 82 9.54 12.17 -13.67
C THR A 82 10.72 11.69 -12.86
N ILE A 83 11.26 10.53 -13.24
CA ILE A 83 12.48 9.95 -12.72
C ILE A 83 13.44 9.76 -13.88
N GLU A 84 14.68 10.20 -13.72
CA GLU A 84 15.76 10.02 -14.69
C GLU A 84 16.97 9.41 -13.99
N ILE A 85 17.54 8.36 -14.57
CA ILE A 85 18.63 7.57 -14.01
C ILE A 85 19.73 7.44 -15.05
N HIS A 86 20.96 7.75 -14.66
CA HIS A 86 22.15 7.55 -15.48
C HIS A 86 22.95 6.40 -14.88
N ALA A 87 23.18 5.36 -15.66
CA ALA A 87 23.96 4.19 -15.25
C ALA A 87 24.99 3.81 -16.31
N SER A 88 26.09 3.19 -15.89
CA SER A 88 27.09 2.64 -16.82
C SER A 88 26.54 1.46 -17.62
N ARG A 89 27.31 0.95 -18.59
CA ARG A 89 26.97 -0.29 -19.33
C ARG A 89 26.79 -1.51 -18.44
N ALA A 90 27.48 -1.55 -17.30
CA ALA A 90 27.33 -2.59 -16.29
C ALA A 90 26.13 -2.32 -15.33
N LEU A 91 25.24 -1.38 -15.68
CA LEU A 91 24.10 -0.96 -14.87
C LEU A 91 24.48 -0.45 -13.48
N VAL A 92 25.68 0.11 -13.34
CA VAL A 92 26.08 0.81 -12.10
C VAL A 92 25.53 2.25 -12.17
N PRO A 93 24.51 2.61 -11.38
CA PRO A 93 23.92 3.93 -11.39
C PRO A 93 24.88 4.98 -10.81
N SER A 94 24.79 6.22 -11.30
CA SER A 94 25.68 7.32 -10.89
C SER A 94 24.93 8.61 -10.55
N LEU A 95 23.77 8.82 -11.17
CA LEU A 95 22.91 9.97 -10.97
C LEU A 95 21.45 9.54 -11.06
N VAL A 96 20.64 10.04 -10.13
CA VAL A 96 19.18 9.92 -10.18
C VAL A 96 18.57 11.30 -9.94
N ARG A 97 17.67 11.71 -10.83
CA ARG A 97 16.87 12.92 -10.69
C ARG A 97 15.41 12.55 -10.58
N TRP A 98 14.73 13.18 -9.64
CA TRP A 98 13.29 13.08 -9.47
C TRP A 98 12.68 14.49 -9.52
N SER A 99 11.58 14.64 -10.23
CA SER A 99 10.74 15.84 -10.20
C SER A 99 9.27 15.46 -10.18
N GLU A 100 8.47 16.28 -9.53
CA GLU A 100 7.04 16.05 -9.41
C GLU A 100 6.27 17.38 -9.49
N VAL A 101 5.24 17.43 -10.31
CA VAL A 101 4.44 18.63 -10.61
C VAL A 101 2.96 18.29 -10.45
N GLY A 102 2.28 18.88 -9.46
CA GLY A 102 0.83 18.72 -9.27
C GLY A 102 0.18 19.85 -8.46
N GLY A 103 0.82 21.02 -8.44
CA GLY A 103 0.45 22.20 -7.65
C GLY A 103 1.70 22.92 -7.18
N ILE A 104 2.48 22.29 -6.30
CA ILE A 104 3.82 22.74 -5.91
C ILE A 104 4.84 21.80 -6.54
N GLU A 105 5.79 22.37 -7.28
CA GLU A 105 6.87 21.59 -7.87
C GLU A 105 7.84 21.12 -6.79
N ARG A 106 8.19 19.84 -6.83
CA ARG A 106 9.21 19.23 -5.98
C ARG A 106 10.27 18.56 -6.83
N ARG A 107 11.51 18.62 -6.36
CA ARG A 107 12.65 18.00 -7.04
C ARG A 107 13.61 17.40 -6.02
N GLY A 108 14.33 16.38 -6.45
CA GLY A 108 15.42 15.78 -5.70
C GLY A 108 16.46 15.18 -6.63
N GLU A 109 17.69 15.13 -6.17
CA GLU A 109 18.81 14.57 -6.91
C GLU A 109 19.63 13.67 -5.99
N ALA A 110 20.04 12.51 -6.47
CA ALA A 110 21.01 11.63 -5.84
C ALA A 110 22.22 11.47 -6.75
N THR A 111 23.41 11.72 -6.22
CA THR A 111 24.70 11.50 -6.92
C THR A 111 25.51 10.45 -6.18
N ARG A 112 26.17 9.55 -6.91
CA ARG A 112 26.95 8.46 -6.32
C ARG A 112 28.44 8.72 -6.45
N ASP A 113 29.17 8.52 -5.36
CA ASP A 113 30.63 8.49 -5.36
C ASP A 113 31.15 7.20 -4.70
N SER A 114 32.45 7.17 -4.38
CA SER A 114 33.09 6.02 -3.72
C SER A 114 32.60 5.75 -2.28
N ARG A 115 31.95 6.73 -1.63
CA ARG A 115 31.50 6.65 -0.24
C ARG A 115 30.01 6.32 -0.13
N GLY A 116 29.23 6.56 -1.17
CA GLY A 116 27.79 6.30 -1.15
C GLY A 116 27.01 7.16 -2.12
N TRP A 117 25.70 7.18 -1.93
CA TRP A 117 24.83 8.16 -2.53
C TRP A 117 24.72 9.40 -1.64
N HIS A 118 24.74 10.56 -2.26
CA HIS A 118 24.43 11.85 -1.65
C HIS A 118 23.12 12.36 -2.25
N VAL A 119 22.10 12.45 -1.42
CA VAL A 119 20.74 12.84 -1.83
C VAL A 119 20.47 14.26 -1.36
N VAL A 120 19.91 15.08 -2.24
CA VAL A 120 19.49 16.46 -1.96
C VAL A 120 18.04 16.63 -2.37
N ILE A 121 17.19 17.07 -1.43
CA ILE A 121 15.78 17.41 -1.67
C ILE A 121 15.49 18.75 -1.00
N GLY A 122 15.40 19.82 -1.79
CA GLY A 122 15.34 21.18 -1.24
C GLY A 122 16.58 21.49 -0.41
N SER A 123 16.40 21.81 0.87
CA SER A 123 17.49 22.03 1.82
C SER A 123 17.96 20.77 2.56
N THR A 124 17.21 19.66 2.46
CA THR A 124 17.50 18.41 3.16
C THR A 124 18.59 17.63 2.42
N ARG A 125 19.57 17.11 3.17
CA ARG A 125 20.65 16.25 2.66
C ARG A 125 20.69 14.93 3.42
N THR A 126 20.74 13.81 2.71
CA THR A 126 20.84 12.46 3.28
C THR A 126 21.82 11.61 2.48
N THR A 127 22.22 10.47 3.05
CA THR A 127 23.15 9.52 2.41
C THR A 127 22.54 8.13 2.33
N LEU A 128 22.80 7.40 1.25
CA LEU A 128 22.38 5.99 1.09
C LEU A 128 23.59 5.09 0.79
N PRO A 129 23.50 3.77 1.05
CA PRO A 129 24.57 2.82 0.76
C PRO A 129 24.98 2.83 -0.72
N ALA A 130 26.29 2.76 -1.01
CA ALA A 130 26.80 2.76 -2.40
C ALA A 130 26.28 1.59 -3.27
N SER A 131 25.81 0.51 -2.64
CA SER A 131 25.22 -0.66 -3.29
C SER A 131 23.74 -0.49 -3.62
N ALA A 132 23.08 0.56 -3.13
CA ALA A 132 21.65 0.76 -3.33
C ALA A 132 21.35 1.11 -4.80
N LEU A 133 20.39 0.42 -5.40
CA LEU A 133 19.89 0.71 -6.74
C LEU A 133 18.58 1.50 -6.70
N PRO A 134 18.35 2.46 -7.62
CA PRO A 134 17.02 3.02 -7.80
C PRO A 134 16.06 1.93 -8.33
N ALA A 135 14.85 1.85 -7.77
CA ALA A 135 13.90 0.79 -8.10
C ALA A 135 13.55 0.71 -9.59
N GLU A 136 13.50 1.85 -10.29
CA GLU A 136 13.18 1.90 -11.73
C GLU A 136 14.30 1.30 -12.60
N LEU A 137 15.52 1.16 -12.08
CA LEU A 137 16.62 0.47 -12.78
C LEU A 137 16.57 -1.06 -12.59
N VAL A 138 15.86 -1.56 -11.57
CA VAL A 138 15.80 -2.99 -11.26
C VAL A 138 15.29 -3.82 -12.45
N PRO A 139 14.25 -3.42 -13.21
CA PRO A 139 13.83 -4.17 -14.40
C PRO A 139 14.94 -4.42 -15.45
N LEU A 140 15.88 -3.49 -15.62
CA LEU A 140 17.02 -3.69 -16.51
C LEU A 140 18.02 -4.72 -15.94
N VAL A 141 18.21 -4.72 -14.61
CA VAL A 141 19.00 -5.73 -13.92
C VAL A 141 18.35 -7.10 -14.02
N LEU A 142 17.02 -7.19 -13.88
CA LEU A 142 16.27 -8.45 -14.07
C LEU A 142 16.43 -8.99 -15.49
N ARG A 143 16.37 -8.12 -16.50
CA ARG A 143 16.57 -8.52 -17.91
C ARG A 143 17.96 -9.14 -18.13
N ARG A 144 18.99 -8.64 -17.44
CA ARG A 144 20.37 -9.13 -17.54
C ARG A 144 20.62 -10.39 -16.70
N ASP A 145 20.19 -10.37 -15.45
CA ASP A 145 20.63 -11.31 -14.41
C ASP A 145 19.56 -12.33 -14.00
N GLY A 146 18.30 -12.16 -14.45
CA GLY A 146 17.18 -13.05 -14.12
C GLY A 146 16.66 -12.95 -12.68
N GLY A 147 17.15 -11.99 -11.90
CA GLY A 147 16.77 -11.79 -10.50
C GLY A 147 17.50 -10.62 -9.87
N TYR A 148 17.09 -10.23 -8.66
CA TYR A 148 17.78 -9.19 -7.90
C TYR A 148 17.69 -9.43 -6.40
N HIS A 149 18.78 -9.15 -5.68
CA HIS A 149 18.80 -9.11 -4.22
C HIS A 149 19.84 -8.08 -3.76
N GLY A 150 19.42 -7.07 -3.01
CA GLY A 150 20.31 -6.01 -2.54
C GLY A 150 19.57 -4.76 -2.08
N ALA A 151 20.32 -3.72 -1.73
CA ALA A 151 19.72 -2.46 -1.32
C ALA A 151 19.01 -1.78 -2.51
N VAL A 152 17.84 -1.19 -2.27
CA VAL A 152 17.04 -0.45 -3.26
C VAL A 152 16.56 0.84 -2.62
N PHE A 153 16.41 1.90 -3.41
CA PHE A 153 15.72 3.12 -2.97
C PHE A 153 14.66 3.57 -3.97
N LEU A 154 13.68 4.34 -3.46
CA LEU A 154 12.51 4.81 -4.18
C LEU A 154 12.60 6.32 -4.44
N PRO A 155 13.02 6.79 -5.63
CA PRO A 155 13.25 8.22 -5.88
C PRO A 155 12.00 9.08 -5.64
N ALA A 156 10.86 8.65 -6.16
CA ALA A 156 9.58 9.36 -6.00
C ALA A 156 8.98 9.26 -4.59
N ARG A 157 9.58 8.48 -3.68
CA ARG A 157 9.19 8.41 -2.27
C ARG A 157 10.19 9.10 -1.36
N GLY A 158 10.85 10.15 -1.84
CA GLY A 158 11.83 10.89 -1.06
C GLY A 158 13.13 10.11 -0.85
N PHE A 159 13.48 9.23 -1.80
CA PHE A 159 14.70 8.42 -1.78
C PHE A 159 14.82 7.51 -0.55
N ILE A 160 13.69 7.04 -0.01
CA ILE A 160 13.67 6.05 1.07
C ILE A 160 14.30 4.76 0.54
N ALA A 161 15.22 4.20 1.32
CA ALA A 161 15.92 2.97 1.01
C ALA A 161 15.42 1.77 1.82
N GLY A 162 15.80 0.59 1.35
CA GLY A 162 15.47 -0.69 1.94
C GLY A 162 16.21 -1.84 1.28
N SER A 163 15.90 -3.06 1.71
CA SER A 163 16.40 -4.30 1.12
C SER A 163 15.37 -4.87 0.13
N GLY A 164 15.72 -4.87 -1.16
CA GLY A 164 14.91 -5.42 -2.24
C GLY A 164 15.31 -6.83 -2.63
N ARG A 165 14.32 -7.66 -2.95
CA ARG A 165 14.46 -8.98 -3.56
C ARG A 165 13.45 -9.11 -4.69
N VAL A 166 13.87 -9.64 -5.84
CA VAL A 166 12.96 -9.93 -6.94
C VAL A 166 13.25 -11.33 -7.45
N GLU A 167 12.23 -12.17 -7.44
CA GLU A 167 12.35 -13.60 -7.71
C GLU A 167 11.34 -14.04 -8.76
N SER A 168 11.78 -14.93 -9.66
CA SER A 168 10.89 -15.59 -10.60
C SER A 168 10.00 -16.59 -9.87
N VAL A 169 8.69 -16.47 -10.04
CA VAL A 169 7.69 -17.45 -9.56
C VAL A 169 7.08 -18.25 -10.71
N ALA A 170 7.25 -17.78 -11.96
CA ALA A 170 6.93 -18.50 -13.20
C ALA A 170 7.80 -17.95 -14.36
N PRO A 171 7.91 -18.61 -15.53
CA PRO A 171 8.84 -18.23 -16.60
C PRO A 171 8.81 -16.76 -17.06
N SER A 172 7.67 -16.08 -16.92
CA SER A 172 7.50 -14.67 -17.26
C SER A 172 6.86 -13.87 -16.13
N ARG A 173 6.94 -14.36 -14.89
CA ARG A 173 6.35 -13.71 -13.72
C ARG A 173 7.33 -13.67 -12.56
N TYR A 174 7.47 -12.48 -12.00
CA TYR A 174 8.32 -12.19 -10.86
C TYR A 174 7.50 -11.63 -9.71
N VAL A 175 7.99 -11.81 -8.51
CA VAL A 175 7.52 -11.11 -7.31
C VAL A 175 8.67 -10.29 -6.77
N ALA A 176 8.47 -8.97 -6.69
CA ALA A 176 9.37 -8.03 -6.05
C ALA A 176 8.91 -7.80 -4.61
N ARG A 177 9.84 -7.88 -3.66
CA ARG A 177 9.65 -7.59 -2.22
C ARG A 177 10.69 -6.55 -1.79
N LEU A 178 10.30 -5.50 -1.07
CA LEU A 178 11.20 -4.42 -0.66
C LEU A 178 11.01 -4.04 0.81
N VAL A 179 11.92 -4.45 1.69
CA VAL A 179 11.89 -4.11 3.11
C VAL A 179 12.47 -2.72 3.33
N LEU A 180 11.66 -1.69 3.61
CA LEU A 180 12.17 -0.33 3.85
C LEU A 180 12.82 -0.21 5.24
N ASP A 181 13.91 0.56 5.37
CA ASP A 181 14.74 0.63 6.59
C ASP A 181 13.98 1.10 7.85
N ALA A 182 12.90 1.84 7.67
CA ALA A 182 12.01 2.32 8.74
C ALA A 182 10.52 2.20 8.34
N GLY A 183 10.20 1.27 7.45
CA GLY A 183 8.87 1.17 6.86
C GLY A 183 8.44 -0.26 6.61
N PRO A 184 7.24 -0.46 6.04
CA PRO A 184 6.74 -1.80 5.85
C PRO A 184 7.40 -2.38 4.56
N VAL A 185 7.29 -3.68 4.32
CA VAL A 185 7.92 -4.33 3.13
C VAL A 185 7.10 -4.11 1.88
N VAL A 186 7.55 -3.83 0.65
CA VAL A 186 6.67 -3.63 -0.51
C VAL A 186 6.61 -4.81 -1.43
N GLU A 187 5.40 -5.29 -1.77
CA GLU A 187 5.22 -6.35 -2.76
C GLU A 187 4.68 -5.80 -4.09
N ALA A 188 5.22 -6.31 -5.18
CA ALA A 188 4.63 -6.18 -6.50
C ALA A 188 4.80 -7.47 -7.31
N THR A 189 3.76 -7.87 -8.02
CA THR A 189 3.84 -8.89 -9.07
C THR A 189 4.17 -8.23 -10.39
N ILE A 190 5.18 -8.75 -11.08
CA ILE A 190 5.67 -8.23 -12.36
C ILE A 190 5.55 -9.34 -13.40
N ASP A 191 4.68 -9.15 -14.38
CA ASP A 191 4.66 -9.97 -15.60
C ASP A 191 5.59 -9.34 -16.63
N ILE A 192 6.50 -10.14 -17.19
CA ILE A 192 7.50 -9.71 -18.19
C ILE A 192 6.99 -10.04 -19.59
N GLY A 193 7.12 -9.09 -20.51
CA GLY A 193 6.79 -9.24 -21.92
C GLY A 193 7.91 -9.90 -22.73
N ALA A 194 7.64 -10.14 -24.02
CA ALA A 194 8.62 -10.75 -24.94
C ALA A 194 9.93 -9.94 -25.09
N ASP A 195 9.90 -8.64 -24.80
CA ASP A 195 11.07 -7.75 -24.82
C ASP A 195 11.87 -7.76 -23.51
N GLY A 196 11.59 -8.70 -22.60
CA GLY A 196 12.27 -8.81 -21.32
C GLY A 196 12.00 -7.62 -20.37
N SER A 197 10.94 -6.86 -20.61
CA SER A 197 10.54 -5.70 -19.81
C SER A 197 9.15 -5.89 -19.21
N PRO A 198 8.76 -5.13 -18.17
CA PRO A 198 7.44 -5.27 -17.56
C PRO A 198 6.30 -5.08 -18.58
N ALA A 199 5.48 -6.10 -18.77
CA ALA A 199 4.22 -6.03 -19.51
C ALA A 199 3.05 -5.64 -18.59
N ARG A 200 3.12 -6.06 -17.32
CA ARG A 200 2.16 -5.69 -16.28
C ARG A 200 2.85 -5.66 -14.92
N VAL A 201 2.55 -4.66 -14.12
CA VAL A 201 2.97 -4.56 -12.72
C VAL A 201 1.71 -4.36 -11.89
N VAL A 202 1.51 -5.21 -10.90
CA VAL A 202 0.45 -5.08 -9.89
C VAL A 202 1.16 -4.92 -8.56
N ASP A 203 0.88 -3.85 -7.85
CA ASP A 203 1.47 -3.61 -6.55
C ASP A 203 0.49 -3.94 -5.41
N GLY A 204 1.01 -3.96 -4.19
CA GLY A 204 0.27 -4.29 -2.97
C GLY A 204 -0.93 -3.40 -2.62
N GLU A 205 -1.13 -2.24 -3.27
CA GLU A 205 -2.30 -1.37 -3.03
C GLU A 205 -3.30 -1.42 -4.18
N GLY A 206 -3.13 -2.38 -5.10
CA GLY A 206 -4.04 -2.56 -6.23
C GLY A 206 -3.88 -1.50 -7.32
N VAL A 207 -2.76 -0.76 -7.35
CA VAL A 207 -2.38 0.00 -8.54
C VAL A 207 -1.80 -0.97 -9.56
N ILE A 208 -2.24 -0.82 -10.81
CA ILE A 208 -1.86 -1.69 -11.90
C ILE A 208 -1.29 -0.84 -13.03
N ALA A 209 -0.01 -1.04 -13.36
CA ALA A 209 0.57 -0.52 -14.59
C ALA A 209 0.53 -1.61 -15.67
N MET A 210 -0.13 -1.35 -16.79
CA MET A 210 -0.21 -2.28 -17.92
C MET A 210 0.43 -1.67 -19.15
N ARG A 211 1.21 -2.45 -19.88
CA ARG A 211 1.81 -2.03 -21.15
C ARG A 211 0.72 -1.66 -22.14
N ALA A 212 0.94 -0.55 -22.82
CA ALA A 212 0.00 0.06 -23.75
C ALA A 212 0.70 0.42 -25.06
N THR A 213 -0.07 0.52 -26.14
CA THR A 213 0.36 1.19 -27.37
C THR A 213 0.36 2.71 -27.17
N ASP A 214 1.04 3.45 -28.05
CA ASP A 214 0.95 4.92 -28.04
C ASP A 214 -0.49 5.41 -28.17
N ALA A 215 -1.29 4.78 -29.02
CA ALA A 215 -2.70 5.11 -29.19
C ALA A 215 -3.50 4.92 -27.88
N GLN A 216 -3.28 3.82 -27.17
CA GLN A 216 -3.94 3.56 -25.88
C GLN A 216 -3.50 4.53 -24.78
N ALA A 217 -2.21 4.88 -24.73
CA ALA A 217 -1.69 5.80 -23.71
C ALA A 217 -2.03 7.28 -23.98
N LEU A 218 -2.39 7.63 -25.22
CA LEU A 218 -2.84 8.97 -25.59
C LEU A 218 -4.37 9.11 -25.60
N ALA A 219 -5.10 7.99 -25.51
CA ALA A 219 -6.55 8.01 -25.46
C ALA A 219 -7.04 8.71 -24.18
N PRO A 220 -8.04 9.62 -24.27
CA PRO A 220 -8.64 10.21 -23.09
C PRO A 220 -9.40 9.14 -22.30
N PHE A 221 -9.39 9.27 -20.97
CA PHE A 221 -10.15 8.42 -20.05
C PHE A 221 -10.95 9.32 -19.09
N PRO A 222 -12.12 8.85 -18.59
CA PRO A 222 -12.91 9.63 -17.65
C PRO A 222 -12.14 9.85 -16.35
N LEU A 223 -12.26 11.05 -15.77
CA LEU A 223 -11.76 11.29 -14.42
C LEU A 223 -12.63 10.51 -13.43
N VAL A 224 -11.97 9.78 -12.53
CA VAL A 224 -12.64 9.02 -11.49
C VAL A 224 -12.35 9.63 -10.14
N ASP A 225 -13.35 9.68 -9.27
CA ASP A 225 -13.11 9.98 -7.86
C ASP A 225 -12.30 8.84 -7.24
N LEU A 226 -11.23 9.20 -6.54
CA LEU A 226 -10.27 8.23 -6.00
C LEU A 226 -10.91 7.32 -4.93
N ILE A 227 -11.86 7.86 -4.16
CA ILE A 227 -12.61 7.09 -3.16
C ILE A 227 -13.57 6.16 -3.88
N ALA A 228 -14.32 6.66 -4.87
CA ALA A 228 -15.19 5.82 -5.70
C ALA A 228 -14.40 4.68 -6.39
N ALA A 229 -13.21 4.98 -6.91
CA ALA A 229 -12.33 4.01 -7.54
C ALA A 229 -11.74 2.98 -6.56
N THR A 230 -11.85 3.16 -5.25
CA THR A 230 -11.30 2.23 -4.23
C THR A 230 -12.35 1.72 -3.26
N SER A 231 -13.64 1.95 -3.55
CA SER A 231 -14.77 1.59 -2.71
C SER A 231 -15.72 0.64 -3.45
N ILE A 232 -16.62 0.00 -2.69
CA ILE A 232 -17.61 -0.92 -3.24
C ILE A 232 -18.97 -0.22 -3.17
N PRO A 233 -19.65 0.04 -4.31
CA PRO A 233 -20.97 0.64 -4.31
C PRO A 233 -21.96 -0.19 -3.50
N LEU A 234 -22.72 0.48 -2.63
CA LEU A 234 -23.73 -0.11 -1.78
C LEU A 234 -25.12 0.19 -2.35
N THR A 235 -25.72 -0.83 -2.96
CA THR A 235 -27.01 -0.70 -3.64
C THR A 235 -28.19 -0.99 -2.70
N GLY A 236 -29.41 -0.55 -3.06
CA GLY A 236 -30.62 -0.80 -2.27
C GLY A 236 -30.93 0.28 -1.23
N THR A 237 -31.91 0.02 -0.37
CA THR A 237 -32.40 0.98 0.64
C THR A 237 -31.66 0.76 1.97
N PRO A 238 -31.09 1.81 2.60
CA PRO A 238 -30.39 1.69 3.88
C PRO A 238 -31.14 0.85 4.93
N SER A 239 -30.41 -0.07 5.56
CA SER A 239 -30.94 -1.09 6.47
C SER A 239 -29.89 -1.40 7.56
N HIS A 240 -30.23 -2.25 8.53
CA HIS A 240 -29.22 -2.87 9.41
C HIS A 240 -28.69 -4.18 8.84
N ARG A 241 -29.21 -4.61 7.68
CA ARG A 241 -28.82 -5.85 7.02
C ARG A 241 -28.17 -5.58 5.68
N ILE A 242 -27.04 -6.22 5.46
CA ILE A 242 -26.27 -6.10 4.24
C ILE A 242 -25.95 -7.49 3.68
N ALA A 243 -26.09 -7.64 2.36
CA ALA A 243 -25.61 -8.79 1.63
C ALA A 243 -24.28 -8.45 0.97
N LEU A 244 -23.27 -9.29 1.22
CA LEU A 244 -21.99 -9.24 0.54
C LEU A 244 -21.90 -10.36 -0.49
N THR A 245 -21.34 -10.03 -1.65
CA THR A 245 -21.02 -11.00 -2.70
C THR A 245 -19.51 -11.20 -2.73
N GLY A 246 -19.05 -12.45 -2.64
CA GLY A 246 -17.62 -12.75 -2.60
C GLY A 246 -17.30 -14.11 -1.99
N ASP A 247 -16.01 -14.45 -2.01
CA ASP A 247 -15.48 -15.67 -1.39
C ASP A 247 -15.05 -15.34 0.05
N LEU A 248 -16.04 -15.14 0.93
CA LEU A 248 -15.84 -14.53 2.24
C LEU A 248 -15.94 -15.53 3.39
N ALA A 249 -14.94 -15.51 4.28
CA ALA A 249 -15.00 -16.14 5.59
C ALA A 249 -14.94 -15.05 6.66
N LEU A 250 -16.07 -14.75 7.28
CA LEU A 250 -16.15 -13.63 8.22
C LEU A 250 -15.81 -14.06 9.64
N PRO A 251 -14.94 -13.31 10.34
CA PRO A 251 -14.70 -13.53 11.76
C PRO A 251 -15.96 -13.18 12.57
N ALA A 252 -16.19 -13.90 13.67
CA ALA A 252 -17.32 -13.67 14.58
C ALA A 252 -17.07 -12.48 15.51
N LEU A 253 -16.96 -11.29 14.93
CA LEU A 253 -16.63 -10.05 15.63
C LEU A 253 -17.84 -9.45 16.35
N PRO A 254 -17.65 -8.73 17.47
CA PRO A 254 -18.70 -7.85 18.00
C PRO A 254 -19.06 -6.79 16.96
N GLY A 255 -20.33 -6.38 16.93
CA GLY A 255 -20.83 -5.40 15.97
C GLY A 255 -21.48 -5.98 14.70
N GLN A 256 -21.26 -7.27 14.41
CA GLN A 256 -21.76 -7.96 13.23
C GLN A 256 -22.24 -9.39 13.56
N ALA A 257 -23.21 -9.89 12.80
CA ALA A 257 -23.64 -11.29 12.88
C ALA A 257 -23.96 -11.83 11.48
N ALA A 258 -23.31 -12.93 11.10
CA ALA A 258 -23.63 -13.63 9.86
C ALA A 258 -25.00 -14.30 9.97
N MET A 259 -25.84 -14.07 8.97
CA MET A 259 -27.17 -14.65 8.84
C MET A 259 -27.14 -15.83 7.86
N PRO A 260 -27.92 -16.90 8.10
CA PRO A 260 -28.08 -17.97 7.12
C PRO A 260 -28.71 -17.43 5.83
N SER A 261 -28.03 -17.58 4.69
CA SER A 261 -28.59 -17.25 3.38
C SER A 261 -28.10 -18.25 2.32
N ALA A 262 -28.93 -18.49 1.30
CA ALA A 262 -28.73 -19.57 0.32
C ALA A 262 -27.80 -19.18 -0.84
N THR A 263 -27.58 -17.88 -1.07
CA THR A 263 -26.89 -17.37 -2.27
C THR A 263 -25.89 -16.24 -1.99
N ASN A 264 -26.01 -15.52 -0.87
CA ASN A 264 -25.09 -14.45 -0.48
C ASN A 264 -24.71 -14.61 1.00
N LEU A 265 -23.65 -13.92 1.41
CA LEU A 265 -23.35 -13.78 2.82
C LEU A 265 -24.11 -12.57 3.35
N GLU A 266 -25.16 -12.82 4.13
CA GLU A 266 -25.95 -11.77 4.76
C GLU A 266 -25.44 -11.49 6.17
N LEU A 267 -25.42 -10.22 6.54
CA LEU A 267 -24.92 -9.73 7.83
C LEU A 267 -25.94 -8.79 8.45
N GLU A 268 -26.19 -8.97 9.74
CA GLU A 268 -26.80 -7.95 10.59
C GLU A 268 -25.69 -7.12 11.23
N LEU A 269 -25.83 -5.79 11.20
CA LEU A 269 -24.89 -4.83 11.78
C LEU A 269 -25.55 -4.08 12.93
N SER A 270 -24.98 -4.18 14.12
CA SER A 270 -25.42 -3.44 15.29
C SER A 270 -24.34 -3.42 16.37
N PRO A 271 -24.09 -2.27 17.03
CA PRO A 271 -23.13 -2.19 18.14
C PRO A 271 -23.50 -3.06 19.34
N SER A 272 -24.74 -3.57 19.41
CA SER A 272 -25.20 -4.46 20.49
C SER A 272 -24.90 -5.94 20.23
N LEU A 273 -24.41 -6.30 19.03
CA LEU A 273 -24.10 -7.69 18.71
C LEU A 273 -22.80 -8.11 19.40
N PRO A 274 -22.81 -9.19 20.22
CA PRO A 274 -21.67 -9.55 21.06
C PRO A 274 -20.51 -10.20 20.29
N GLY A 275 -20.76 -10.71 19.08
CA GLY A 275 -19.82 -11.60 18.38
C GLY A 275 -19.68 -12.96 19.06
N ASP A 276 -18.66 -13.72 18.66
CA ASP A 276 -18.31 -15.03 19.22
C ASP A 276 -16.77 -15.21 19.30
N LEU A 277 -16.05 -14.11 19.57
CA LEU A 277 -14.62 -14.18 19.83
C LEU A 277 -14.35 -14.93 21.14
N PRO A 278 -13.27 -15.75 21.23
CA PRO A 278 -12.90 -16.43 22.46
C PRO A 278 -12.77 -15.44 23.63
N ALA A 279 -13.43 -15.75 24.75
CA ALA A 279 -13.39 -14.89 25.93
C ALA A 279 -11.95 -14.72 26.46
N GLY A 280 -11.62 -13.52 26.92
CA GLY A 280 -10.41 -13.26 27.69
C GLY A 280 -10.61 -13.54 29.18
N ASP A 281 -9.57 -13.35 29.99
CA ASP A 281 -9.65 -13.50 31.43
C ASP A 281 -10.71 -12.55 32.01
N HIS A 282 -11.63 -13.08 32.82
CA HIS A 282 -12.64 -12.28 33.49
C HIS A 282 -12.00 -11.39 34.56
N GLY A 283 -12.49 -10.15 34.65
CA GLY A 283 -11.94 -9.17 35.58
C GLY A 283 -12.87 -7.99 35.83
N ALA A 284 -12.31 -6.93 36.43
CA ALA A 284 -13.00 -5.66 36.57
C ALA A 284 -13.42 -5.12 35.20
N ASP A 285 -14.60 -4.51 35.12
CA ASP A 285 -15.10 -3.91 33.88
C ASP A 285 -14.24 -2.70 33.48
N ARG A 286 -13.57 -2.81 32.33
CA ARG A 286 -12.64 -1.82 31.76
C ARG A 286 -13.31 -0.90 30.75
N SER A 287 -14.64 -0.91 30.61
CA SER A 287 -15.36 -0.13 29.60
C SER A 287 -15.06 1.38 29.67
N SER A 288 -14.98 1.96 30.88
CA SER A 288 -14.63 3.38 31.04
C SER A 288 -13.21 3.70 30.59
N ASP A 289 -12.25 2.82 30.86
CA ASP A 289 -10.86 2.98 30.47
C ASP A 289 -10.72 2.93 28.95
N ILE A 290 -11.42 1.99 28.32
CA ILE A 290 -11.48 1.84 26.86
C ILE A 290 -12.04 3.12 26.23
N THR A 291 -13.17 3.64 26.72
CA THR A 291 -13.77 4.88 26.20
C THR A 291 -12.83 6.07 26.38
N ALA A 292 -12.13 6.18 27.51
CA ALA A 292 -11.16 7.24 27.75
C ALA A 292 -9.97 7.17 26.78
N LEU A 293 -9.47 5.97 26.47
CA LEU A 293 -8.42 5.76 25.47
C LEU A 293 -8.89 6.17 24.06
N VAL A 294 -10.10 5.76 23.67
CA VAL A 294 -10.69 6.12 22.37
C VAL A 294 -10.80 7.64 22.21
N VAL A 295 -11.34 8.33 23.22
CA VAL A 295 -11.45 9.80 23.22
C VAL A 295 -10.06 10.46 23.17
N GLY A 296 -9.10 9.94 23.95
CA GLY A 296 -7.74 10.46 23.97
C GLY A 296 -7.01 10.33 22.62
N VAL A 297 -7.14 9.18 21.96
CA VAL A 297 -6.56 8.97 20.61
C VAL A 297 -7.24 9.88 19.59
N ARG A 298 -8.58 9.96 19.62
CA ARG A 298 -9.35 10.81 18.70
C ARG A 298 -8.95 12.28 18.81
N ALA A 299 -8.75 12.78 20.02
CA ALA A 299 -8.36 14.17 20.27
C ALA A 299 -6.90 14.46 19.88
N ARG A 300 -6.02 13.45 19.97
CA ARG A 300 -4.58 13.60 19.70
C ARG A 300 -4.24 13.58 18.21
N ILE A 301 -4.94 12.78 17.42
CA ILE A 301 -4.59 12.50 16.02
C ILE A 301 -5.50 13.31 15.10
N ALA A 302 -4.92 14.20 14.30
CA ALA A 302 -5.62 14.88 13.22
C ALA A 302 -5.86 13.90 12.05
N PRO A 303 -7.09 13.76 11.51
CA PRO A 303 -7.35 12.96 10.32
C PRO A 303 -6.54 13.46 9.12
N ASP A 304 -5.70 12.61 8.58
CA ASP A 304 -4.90 12.89 7.38
C ASP A 304 -4.72 11.61 6.57
N LEU A 305 -5.53 11.44 5.52
CA LEU A 305 -5.41 10.34 4.56
C LEU A 305 -4.10 10.37 3.75
N GLY A 306 -3.33 11.47 3.81
CA GLY A 306 -2.04 11.64 3.15
C GLY A 306 -0.83 11.63 4.10
N ALA A 307 -1.03 11.43 5.40
CA ALA A 307 0.04 11.12 6.33
C ALA A 307 0.59 9.72 5.98
N GLY A 308 1.92 9.58 5.93
CA GLY A 308 2.53 8.28 5.64
C GLY A 308 2.06 7.22 6.62
N MET A 309 2.00 5.96 6.18
CA MET A 309 1.68 4.83 7.05
C MET A 309 2.54 4.89 8.31
N SER A 310 1.88 4.96 9.46
CA SER A 310 2.54 4.81 10.74
C SER A 310 2.77 3.32 10.95
N SER A 311 4.03 2.88 11.04
CA SER A 311 4.33 1.51 11.42
C SER A 311 3.78 1.22 12.83
N ALA A 312 3.42 -0.02 13.14
CA ALA A 312 2.97 -0.40 14.48
C ALA A 312 3.94 0.02 15.61
N ARG A 313 5.20 0.31 15.28
CA ARG A 313 6.25 0.72 16.22
C ARG A 313 6.23 2.22 16.55
N ASP A 314 5.73 3.08 15.66
CA ASP A 314 5.79 4.54 15.82
C ASP A 314 4.41 5.22 16.04
N VAL A 315 3.32 4.48 15.85
CA VAL A 315 1.91 4.97 15.98
C VAL A 315 1.56 5.55 17.34
N ALA A 316 2.23 5.12 18.41
CA ALA A 316 1.90 5.55 19.76
C ALA A 316 2.17 7.04 19.99
N ALA A 317 3.04 7.67 19.19
CA ALA A 317 3.37 9.10 19.24
C ALA A 317 2.79 9.90 18.07
N ALA A 318 2.06 9.25 17.15
CA ALA A 318 1.48 9.93 15.98
C ALA A 318 0.47 11.01 16.39
N THR A 319 0.50 12.14 15.69
CA THR A 319 -0.40 13.29 15.86
C THR A 319 -1.24 13.58 14.61
N ALA A 320 -1.02 12.84 13.52
CA ALA A 320 -1.82 12.89 12.30
C ALA A 320 -1.80 11.52 11.62
N GLY A 321 -2.89 11.12 10.94
CA GLY A 321 -2.99 9.80 10.32
C GLY A 321 -4.35 9.41 9.76
N ASP A 322 -4.38 8.28 9.08
CA ASP A 322 -5.58 7.62 8.55
C ASP A 322 -6.21 6.63 9.56
N CYS A 323 -7.28 5.92 9.16
CA CYS A 323 -7.93 4.91 10.02
C CYS A 323 -6.95 3.86 10.58
N THR A 324 -5.94 3.48 9.80
CA THR A 324 -4.87 2.56 10.23
C THR A 324 -4.11 3.14 11.40
N THR A 325 -3.71 4.41 11.30
CA THR A 325 -2.99 5.12 12.37
C THR A 325 -3.82 5.22 13.65
N PHE A 326 -5.12 5.55 13.56
CA PHE A 326 -6.01 5.57 14.73
C PHE A 326 -6.13 4.20 15.39
N ALA A 327 -6.37 3.15 14.60
CA ALA A 327 -6.54 1.78 15.12
C ALA A 327 -5.26 1.27 15.81
N LEU A 328 -4.09 1.46 15.19
CA LEU A 328 -2.81 1.02 15.74
C LEU A 328 -2.40 1.84 16.97
N ALA A 329 -2.62 3.16 16.94
CA ALA A 329 -2.35 4.03 18.09
C ALA A 329 -3.18 3.62 19.31
N TYR A 330 -4.49 3.35 19.10
CA TYR A 330 -5.35 2.82 20.14
C TYR A 330 -4.84 1.46 20.64
N ALA A 331 -4.54 0.52 19.74
CA ALA A 331 -4.09 -0.82 20.12
C ALA A 331 -2.81 -0.82 20.95
N ALA A 332 -1.85 0.04 20.61
CA ALA A 332 -0.62 0.22 21.38
C ALA A 332 -0.90 0.74 22.80
N LEU A 333 -1.81 1.72 22.94
CA LEU A 333 -2.17 2.29 24.25
C LEU A 333 -2.97 1.29 25.11
N ALA A 334 -3.92 0.57 24.51
CA ALA A 334 -4.73 -0.44 25.18
C ALA A 334 -3.85 -1.61 25.68
N THR A 335 -2.94 -2.09 24.84
CA THR A 335 -1.97 -3.15 25.20
C THR A 335 -1.10 -2.70 26.38
N ARG A 336 -0.59 -1.46 26.35
CA ARG A 336 0.20 -0.89 27.46
C ARG A 336 -0.61 -0.74 28.76
N ALA A 337 -1.92 -0.54 28.66
CA ALA A 337 -2.85 -0.49 29.79
C ALA A 337 -3.33 -1.88 30.27
N GLY A 338 -2.80 -2.96 29.69
CA GLY A 338 -3.18 -4.34 30.00
C GLY A 338 -4.60 -4.70 29.56
N ILE A 339 -5.14 -4.01 28.54
CA ILE A 339 -6.44 -4.31 27.95
C ILE A 339 -6.21 -5.23 26.74
N PRO A 340 -6.76 -6.45 26.73
CA PRO A 340 -6.64 -7.32 25.56
C PRO A 340 -7.32 -6.67 24.35
N THR A 341 -6.55 -6.47 23.28
CA THR A 341 -6.99 -5.78 22.05
C THR A 341 -6.50 -6.54 20.82
N ARG A 342 -7.30 -6.51 19.75
CA ARG A 342 -6.92 -6.91 18.39
C ARG A 342 -7.37 -5.84 17.39
N VAL A 343 -6.70 -5.78 16.25
CA VAL A 343 -7.06 -4.89 15.15
C VAL A 343 -7.99 -5.64 14.19
N VAL A 344 -8.93 -4.90 13.61
CA VAL A 344 -9.83 -5.41 12.59
C VAL A 344 -9.62 -4.61 11.31
N THR A 345 -9.44 -5.31 10.20
CA THR A 345 -9.49 -4.74 8.86
C THR A 345 -10.79 -5.16 8.17
N GLY A 346 -11.45 -4.21 7.55
CA GLY A 346 -12.73 -4.45 6.91
C GLY A 346 -13.24 -3.22 6.16
N LEU A 347 -14.57 -3.14 6.07
CA LEU A 347 -15.27 -2.09 5.35
C LEU A 347 -16.12 -1.27 6.31
N ARG A 348 -16.23 0.03 6.04
CA ARG A 348 -17.15 0.94 6.72
C ARG A 348 -18.16 1.47 5.71
N ILE A 349 -19.41 1.58 6.12
CA ILE A 349 -20.45 2.23 5.34
C ILE A 349 -20.21 3.75 5.39
N ASP A 350 -20.03 4.35 4.22
CA ASP A 350 -19.90 5.80 4.04
C ASP A 350 -20.81 6.24 2.89
N GLY A 351 -21.98 6.77 3.25
CA GLY A 351 -23.04 7.08 2.30
C GLY A 351 -23.57 5.83 1.57
N ASP A 352 -23.46 5.85 0.25
CA ASP A 352 -23.84 4.78 -0.67
C ASP A 352 -22.64 3.91 -1.10
N HIS A 353 -21.53 3.95 -0.35
CA HIS A 353 -20.33 3.16 -0.62
C HIS A 353 -19.85 2.43 0.64
N LEU A 354 -19.17 1.31 0.42
CA LEU A 354 -18.32 0.67 1.40
C LEU A 354 -16.88 1.07 1.14
N ILE A 355 -16.27 1.75 2.11
CA ILE A 355 -14.88 2.17 2.05
C ILE A 355 -14.03 1.25 2.92
N ARG A 356 -12.79 0.98 2.50
CA ARG A 356 -11.79 0.34 3.37
C ARG A 356 -11.75 1.07 4.71
N HIS A 357 -11.71 0.34 5.81
CA HIS A 357 -11.58 0.90 7.15
C HIS A 357 -10.86 -0.05 8.11
N ARG A 358 -10.29 0.53 9.17
CA ARG A 358 -9.64 -0.22 10.25
C ARG A 358 -10.04 0.33 11.61
N TRP A 359 -10.25 -0.58 12.54
CA TRP A 359 -10.62 -0.29 13.92
C TRP A 359 -10.05 -1.38 14.84
N ALA A 360 -10.47 -1.42 16.10
CA ALA A 360 -10.04 -2.45 17.03
C ALA A 360 -11.22 -3.13 17.74
N VAL A 361 -10.96 -4.30 18.31
CA VAL A 361 -11.84 -4.93 19.31
C VAL A 361 -11.10 -5.05 20.62
N SER A 362 -11.78 -4.86 21.73
CA SER A 362 -11.18 -4.89 23.07
C SER A 362 -12.03 -5.65 24.07
N TRP A 363 -11.37 -6.40 24.94
CA TRP A 363 -12.00 -7.14 26.02
C TRP A 363 -12.25 -6.20 27.21
N THR A 364 -13.51 -6.05 27.60
CA THR A 364 -13.89 -5.20 28.74
C THR A 364 -13.63 -5.86 30.10
N GLY A 365 -13.15 -7.11 30.14
CA GLY A 365 -13.19 -7.95 31.34
C GLY A 365 -14.48 -8.79 31.44
N ARG A 366 -15.48 -8.49 30.59
CA ARG A 366 -16.78 -9.18 30.54
C ARG A 366 -17.18 -9.61 29.14
N ALA A 367 -16.92 -8.77 28.13
CA ALA A 367 -17.29 -9.02 26.75
C ALA A 367 -16.28 -8.36 25.80
N TRP A 368 -16.23 -8.84 24.56
CA TRP A 368 -15.55 -8.12 23.47
C TRP A 368 -16.46 -7.01 22.97
N ILE A 369 -15.91 -5.82 22.78
CA ILE A 369 -16.58 -4.71 22.11
C ILE A 369 -15.75 -4.21 20.93
N ALA A 370 -16.40 -3.79 19.86
CA ALA A 370 -15.74 -3.03 18.80
C ALA A 370 -15.49 -1.59 19.27
N VAL A 371 -14.37 -1.00 18.85
CA VAL A 371 -13.98 0.37 19.18
C VAL A 371 -13.33 1.03 17.96
N ASP A 372 -13.75 2.25 17.67
CA ASP A 372 -13.28 3.02 16.51
C ASP A 372 -12.75 4.38 16.98
N ALA A 373 -11.43 4.45 17.17
CA ALA A 373 -10.75 5.67 17.58
C ALA A 373 -10.73 6.76 16.49
N ALA A 374 -10.90 6.41 15.21
CA ALA A 374 -11.02 7.41 14.14
C ALA A 374 -12.32 8.21 14.26
N PHE A 375 -13.37 7.59 14.82
CA PHE A 375 -14.69 8.19 15.01
C PHE A 375 -15.05 8.45 16.48
N GLY A 376 -14.15 8.12 17.43
CA GLY A 376 -14.39 8.34 18.86
C GLY A 376 -15.49 7.45 19.45
N ALA A 377 -15.69 6.25 18.89
CA ALA A 377 -16.81 5.37 19.25
C ALA A 377 -16.36 4.14 20.06
N ALA A 378 -17.04 3.87 21.18
CA ALA A 378 -16.93 2.67 22.01
C ALA A 378 -18.23 2.45 22.81
N PRO A 379 -19.00 1.37 22.57
CA PRO A 379 -18.85 0.43 21.47
C PRO A 379 -19.08 1.10 20.12
N ALA A 380 -18.32 0.69 19.11
CA ALA A 380 -18.55 1.03 17.70
C ALA A 380 -19.39 -0.07 17.03
N GLY A 381 -20.09 0.25 15.94
CA GLY A 381 -20.86 -0.72 15.16
C GLY A 381 -22.10 -0.12 14.51
N GLY A 382 -22.79 -0.94 13.71
CA GLY A 382 -23.92 -0.52 12.86
C GLY A 382 -23.49 -0.05 11.47
N ASP A 383 -22.23 0.34 11.31
CA ASP A 383 -21.62 0.81 10.06
C ASP A 383 -20.29 0.11 9.72
N LEU A 384 -19.90 -0.91 10.49
CA LEU A 384 -18.62 -1.63 10.36
C LEU A 384 -18.84 -3.09 9.96
N ILE A 385 -18.06 -3.55 8.98
CA ILE A 385 -18.10 -4.90 8.42
C ILE A 385 -16.68 -5.47 8.47
N GLY A 386 -16.38 -6.27 9.49
CA GLY A 386 -15.05 -6.83 9.71
C GLY A 386 -14.82 -8.08 8.87
N LEU A 387 -13.73 -8.06 8.11
CA LEU A 387 -13.35 -9.14 7.20
C LEU A 387 -12.18 -9.96 7.75
N ALA A 388 -11.33 -9.33 8.56
CA ALA A 388 -10.19 -9.98 9.20
C ALA A 388 -9.91 -9.39 10.58
N ILE A 389 -9.56 -10.27 11.52
CA ILE A 389 -9.03 -9.90 12.83
C ILE A 389 -7.57 -10.32 12.92
N HIS A 390 -6.73 -9.46 13.46
CA HIS A 390 -5.29 -9.71 13.51
C HIS A 390 -4.61 -8.95 14.66
N ASP A 391 -3.36 -9.30 14.93
CA ASP A 391 -2.51 -8.55 15.84
C ASP A 391 -2.13 -7.19 15.26
N ALA A 392 -1.82 -6.21 16.12
CA ALA A 392 -1.41 -4.88 15.71
C ALA A 392 0.04 -4.85 15.20
N ASP A 393 0.36 -5.74 14.26
CA ASP A 393 1.67 -5.85 13.63
C ASP A 393 1.56 -5.79 12.10
N ASP A 394 2.70 -5.66 11.44
CA ASP A 394 2.74 -5.50 10.00
C ASP A 394 2.17 -6.73 9.28
N ALA A 395 2.34 -7.93 9.86
CA ALA A 395 1.85 -9.19 9.28
C ALA A 395 0.32 -9.28 9.30
N GLY A 396 -0.30 -8.83 10.38
CA GLY A 396 -1.75 -8.75 10.52
C GLY A 396 -2.38 -7.79 9.53
N LEU A 397 -1.75 -6.63 9.31
CA LEU A 397 -2.23 -5.63 8.35
C LEU A 397 -2.30 -6.20 6.91
N ILE A 398 -1.34 -7.06 6.52
CA ILE A 398 -1.35 -7.81 5.25
C ILE A 398 -2.59 -8.65 5.10
N ALA A 399 -2.79 -9.53 6.10
CA ALA A 399 -3.83 -10.53 6.04
C ALA A 399 -5.18 -9.82 6.00
N GLY A 400 -5.28 -8.69 6.70
CA GLY A 400 -6.38 -7.76 6.61
C GLY A 400 -6.62 -7.20 5.21
N GLU A 401 -5.58 -6.70 4.53
CA GLU A 401 -5.73 -6.17 3.17
C GLU A 401 -6.17 -7.24 2.17
N ALA A 402 -5.59 -8.44 2.25
CA ALA A 402 -5.97 -9.56 1.39
C ALA A 402 -7.46 -9.90 1.52
N ALA A 403 -8.02 -9.81 2.73
CA ALA A 403 -9.43 -10.08 3.00
C ALA A 403 -10.39 -9.15 2.22
N LEU A 404 -9.99 -7.90 1.97
CA LEU A 404 -10.80 -6.94 1.21
C LEU A 404 -10.98 -7.34 -0.26
N THR A 405 -9.96 -7.99 -0.85
CA THR A 405 -9.98 -8.40 -2.26
C THR A 405 -11.04 -9.45 -2.58
N HIS A 406 -11.58 -10.11 -1.56
CA HIS A 406 -12.62 -11.13 -1.72
C HIS A 406 -14.02 -10.55 -1.82
N VAL A 407 -14.24 -9.28 -1.46
CA VAL A 407 -15.55 -8.62 -1.58
C VAL A 407 -15.72 -8.07 -3.00
N ARG A 408 -16.75 -8.51 -3.70
CA ARG A 408 -17.02 -8.16 -5.12
C ARG A 408 -18.26 -7.28 -5.31
N GLY A 409 -19.08 -7.14 -4.27
CA GLY A 409 -20.29 -6.32 -4.31
C GLY A 409 -21.00 -6.29 -2.97
N ALA A 410 -21.85 -5.28 -2.79
CA ALA A 410 -22.65 -5.11 -1.58
C ALA A 410 -24.03 -4.51 -1.88
N ALA A 411 -25.04 -4.97 -1.14
CA ALA A 411 -26.39 -4.46 -1.23
C ALA A 411 -27.09 -4.49 0.14
N TRP A 412 -27.87 -3.46 0.44
CA TRP A 412 -28.79 -3.48 1.56
C TRP A 412 -29.89 -4.53 1.39
N ARG A 413 -30.40 -5.05 2.51
CA ARG A 413 -31.47 -6.07 2.57
C ARG A 413 -32.67 -5.61 3.39
#